data_AF-A0A970DS38-F1
#
_entry.id   AF-A0A970DS38-F1
#
_cell.length_a   1.000
_cell.length_b   1.000
_cell.length_c   1.000
_cell.angle_alpha   90.00
_cell.angle_beta   90.00
_cell.angle_gamma   90.00
#
_symmetry.space_group_name_H-M   'P 1'
#
loop_
_entity.id
_entity.type
_entity.pdbx_description
1 polymer ?
#
loop_
_entity_poly.entity_id
_entity_poly.type
_entity_poly.pdbx_seq_one_letter_code
_entity_poly.pdbx_strand_id
1 'polypeptide(L)'
;MKLLRQFGFILGLTLFGELIKKVFKLPLPGSVIGMIVLFLLLYLKVVKVENLKEISSFLLDHLSFFFVPAGVGLMAYMGILRDNWFEIGI
;
A
#
# COMPACT_ATOMS: atom_id res chain seq x y z
N MET A 1 8.02 -10.83 18.77
CA MET A 1 8.45 -10.64 17.36
C MET A 1 7.36 -10.96 16.32
N LYS A 2 6.08 -11.11 16.70
CA LYS A 2 5.00 -11.41 15.74
C LYS A 2 4.77 -10.23 14.78
N LEU A 3 4.75 -9.01 15.30
CA LEU A 3 4.59 -7.77 14.55
C LEU A 3 5.58 -7.66 13.35
N LEU A 4 6.89 -7.80 13.62
CA LEU A 4 7.95 -7.78 12.60
C LEU A 4 7.75 -8.85 11.52
N ARG A 5 7.35 -10.07 11.91
CA ARG A 5 7.10 -11.16 10.97
C ARG A 5 5.90 -10.86 10.07
N GLN A 6 4.83 -10.33 10.63
CA GLN A 6 3.63 -9.96 9.86
C GLN A 6 3.88 -8.75 8.95
N PHE A 7 4.67 -7.78 9.42
CA PHE A 7 5.11 -6.65 8.61
C PHE A 7 5.97 -7.10 7.42
N GLY A 8 6.96 -7.96 7.68
CA GLY A 8 7.77 -8.58 6.63
C GLY A 8 6.95 -9.39 5.64
N PHE A 9 5.89 -10.05 6.10
CA PHE A 9 4.95 -10.75 5.22
C PHE A 9 4.20 -9.79 4.27
N ILE A 10 3.63 -8.70 4.79
CA ILE A 10 2.94 -7.69 3.96
C ILE A 10 3.91 -7.05 2.97
N LEU A 11 5.11 -6.65 3.43
CA LEU A 11 6.15 -6.10 2.56
C LEU A 11 6.58 -7.09 1.48
N GLY A 12 6.82 -8.34 1.84
CA GLY A 12 7.19 -9.39 0.88
C GLY A 12 6.13 -9.58 -0.19
N LEU A 13 4.85 -9.47 0.18
CA LEU A 13 3.74 -9.56 -0.76
C LEU A 13 3.66 -8.35 -1.69
N THR A 14 3.89 -7.14 -1.18
CA THR A 14 3.99 -5.93 -2.00
C THR A 14 5.16 -5.99 -2.97
N LEU A 15 6.32 -6.47 -2.52
CA LEU A 15 7.49 -6.69 -3.38
C LEU A 15 7.22 -7.74 -4.46
N PHE A 16 6.52 -8.82 -4.11
CA PHE A 16 6.10 -9.84 -5.06
C PHE A 16 5.13 -9.27 -6.11
N GLY A 17 4.17 -8.44 -5.69
CA GLY A 17 3.28 -7.72 -6.61
C GLY A 17 4.03 -6.78 -7.55
N GLU A 18 5.06 -6.08 -7.08
CA GLU A 18 5.93 -5.24 -7.93
C GLU A 18 6.76 -6.10 -8.90
N LEU A 19 7.20 -7.29 -8.48
CA LEU A 19 7.87 -8.25 -9.35
C LEU A 19 6.93 -8.70 -10.49
N ILE A 20 5.69 -9.05 -10.16
CA ILE A 20 4.66 -9.43 -11.15
C ILE A 20 4.41 -8.28 -12.11
N LYS A 21 4.20 -7.06 -11.60
CA LYS A 21 4.03 -5.85 -12.42
C LYS A 21 5.20 -5.71 -13.40
N LYS A 22 6.43 -5.87 -12.93
CA LYS A 22 7.64 -5.71 -13.76
C LYS A 22 7.74 -6.77 -14.85
N VAL A 23 7.41 -8.03 -14.53
CA VAL A 23 7.46 -9.15 -15.49
C VAL A 23 6.34 -9.06 -16.52
N PHE A 24 5.10 -8.80 -16.08
CA PHE A 24 3.92 -8.77 -16.95
C PHE A 24 3.64 -7.37 -17.54
N LYS A 25 4.44 -6.35 -17.20
CA LYS A 25 4.28 -4.94 -17.60
C LYS A 25 2.86 -4.41 -17.41
N LEU A 26 2.25 -4.75 -16.28
CA LEU A 26 0.89 -4.35 -15.98
C LEU A 26 0.81 -2.84 -15.68
N PRO A 27 -0.29 -2.16 -16.06
CA PRO A 27 -0.48 -0.73 -15.79
C PRO A 27 -0.81 -0.43 -14.31
N LEU A 28 -1.00 -1.47 -13.49
CA LEU A 28 -1.35 -1.35 -12.08
C LEU A 28 -0.10 -1.20 -11.20
N PRO A 29 -0.17 -0.41 -10.10
CA PRO A 29 0.89 -0.41 -9.09
C PRO A 29 1.08 -1.80 -8.47
N GLY A 30 2.32 -2.18 -8.16
CA GLY A 30 2.60 -3.49 -7.57
C GLY A 30 1.94 -3.69 -6.20
N SER A 31 1.71 -2.61 -5.45
CA SER A 31 0.93 -2.63 -4.20
C SER A 31 -0.51 -3.12 -4.41
N VAL A 32 -1.18 -2.69 -5.48
CA VAL A 32 -2.54 -3.13 -5.82
C VAL A 32 -2.54 -4.62 -6.19
N ILE A 33 -1.54 -5.07 -6.95
CA ILE A 33 -1.37 -6.50 -7.27
C ILE A 33 -1.14 -7.31 -5.99
N GLY A 34 -0.26 -6.84 -5.09
CA GLY A 34 -0.02 -7.46 -3.80
C GLY A 34 -1.29 -7.58 -2.96
N MET A 35 -2.16 -6.57 -2.97
CA MET A 35 -3.48 -6.64 -2.31
C MET A 35 -4.39 -7.71 -2.90
N ILE A 36 -4.43 -7.83 -4.23
CA ILE A 36 -5.21 -8.89 -4.91
C ILE A 36 -4.69 -10.28 -4.52
N VAL A 37 -3.37 -10.46 -4.49
CA VAL A 37 -2.74 -11.71 -4.04
C VAL A 37 -3.08 -11.99 -2.57
N LEU A 38 -3.04 -10.98 -1.69
CA LEU A 38 -3.42 -11.14 -0.28
C LEU A 38 -4.86 -11.61 -0.15
N PHE A 39 -5.76 -10.97 -0.90
CA PHE A 39 -7.16 -11.31 -0.91
C PHE A 39 -7.38 -12.76 -1.35
N LEU A 40 -6.69 -13.23 -2.40
CA LEU A 40 -6.75 -14.62 -2.83
C LEU A 40 -6.21 -15.58 -1.76
N LEU A 41 -5.11 -15.24 -1.08
CA LEU A 41 -4.56 -16.06 0.01
C LEU A 41 -5.50 -16.18 1.21
N LEU A 42 -6.22 -15.10 1.53
CA LEU A 42 -7.27 -15.11 2.56
C LEU A 42 -8.49 -15.90 2.11
N TYR A 43 -8.93 -15.72 0.86
CA TYR A 43 -10.07 -16.43 0.28
C TYR A 43 -9.83 -17.94 0.24
N LEU A 44 -8.64 -18.37 -0.17
CA LEU A 44 -8.20 -19.77 -0.18
C LEU A 44 -7.89 -20.31 1.23
N LYS A 45 -8.02 -19.50 2.28
CA LYS A 45 -7.69 -19.82 3.68
C LYS A 45 -6.26 -20.30 3.91
N VAL A 46 -5.34 -20.00 2.98
CA VAL A 46 -3.90 -20.26 3.13
C VAL A 46 -3.34 -19.37 4.25
N VAL A 47 -3.85 -18.15 4.34
CA VAL A 47 -3.51 -17.19 5.40
C VAL A 47 -4.77 -16.90 6.20
N LYS A 48 -4.67 -16.91 7.53
CA LYS A 48 -5.76 -16.52 8.43
C LYS A 48 -5.70 -15.02 8.72
N VAL A 49 -6.85 -14.38 8.83
CA VAL A 49 -6.95 -12.94 9.13
C VAL A 49 -6.32 -12.64 10.50
N GLU A 50 -6.50 -13.54 11.48
CA GLU A 50 -5.87 -13.42 12.80
C GLU A 50 -4.35 -13.29 12.74
N ASN A 51 -3.71 -13.86 11.71
CA ASN A 51 -2.26 -13.79 11.54
C ASN A 51 -1.78 -12.41 11.06
N LEU A 52 -2.67 -11.52 10.62
CA LEU A 52 -2.32 -10.19 10.11
C LEU A 52 -2.97 -9.07 10.93
N LYS A 53 -3.90 -9.41 11.83
CA LYS A 53 -4.68 -8.45 12.61
C LYS A 53 -3.82 -7.51 13.46
N GLU A 54 -2.77 -8.03 14.09
CA GLU A 54 -1.92 -7.25 15.00
C GLU A 54 -1.14 -6.17 14.23
N ILE A 55 -0.48 -6.52 13.12
CA ILE A 55 0.21 -5.55 12.28
C ILE A 55 -0.75 -4.58 11.59
N SER A 56 -1.89 -5.06 11.11
CA SER A 56 -2.84 -4.21 10.39
C SER A 56 -3.43 -3.17 11.33
N SER A 57 -3.82 -3.56 12.55
CA SER A 57 -4.27 -2.61 13.57
C SER A 57 -3.17 -1.61 13.92
N PHE A 58 -1.93 -2.07 14.17
CA PHE A 58 -0.83 -1.17 14.47
C PHE A 58 -0.56 -0.13 13.37
N LEU A 59 -0.57 -0.54 12.09
CA LEU A 59 -0.41 0.38 10.96
C LEU A 59 -1.58 1.37 10.85
N LEU A 60 -2.81 0.89 11.05
CA LEU A 60 -4.02 1.73 10.98
C LEU A 60 -4.07 2.74 12.13
N ASP A 61 -3.66 2.34 13.34
CA ASP A 61 -3.59 3.22 14.51
C ASP A 61 -2.56 4.35 14.32
N HIS A 62 -1.50 4.09 13.55
CA HIS A 62 -0.45 5.06 13.22
C HIS A 62 -0.55 5.61 11.78
N LEU A 63 -1.69 5.43 11.12
CA LEU A 63 -1.88 5.76 9.70
C LEU A 63 -1.55 7.24 9.40
N SER A 64 -1.95 8.15 10.31
CA SER A 64 -1.68 9.58 10.18
C SER A 64 -0.19 9.89 10.02
N PHE A 65 0.68 9.17 10.74
CA PHE A 65 2.13 9.36 10.62
C PHE A 65 2.64 9.02 9.22
N PHE A 66 2.10 7.98 8.58
CA PHE A 66 2.46 7.60 7.21
C PHE A 66 1.94 8.59 6.15
N PHE A 67 0.88 9.34 6.46
CA PHE A 67 0.37 10.39 5.58
C PHE A 67 1.15 11.70 5.66
N VAL A 68 1.84 11.99 6.78
CA VAL A 68 2.60 13.25 6.93
C VAL A 68 3.62 13.45 5.80
N PRO A 69 4.50 12.49 5.45
CA PRO A 69 5.44 12.66 4.35
C PRO A 69 4.77 12.91 2.99
N ALA A 70 3.65 12.22 2.72
CA ALA A 70 2.89 12.42 1.50
C ALA A 70 2.28 13.84 1.45
N GLY A 71 1.75 14.33 2.56
CA GLY A 71 1.19 15.68 2.68
C GLY A 71 2.24 16.78 2.52
N VAL A 72 3.39 16.64 3.18
CA VAL A 72 4.51 17.60 3.04
C VAL A 72 5.08 17.57 1.62
N GLY A 73 5.17 16.39 1.01
CA GLY A 73 5.53 16.25 -0.41
C GLY A 73 4.58 17.01 -1.32
N LEU A 74 3.27 16.90 -1.09
CA LEU A 74 2.26 17.66 -1.83
C LEU A 74 2.39 19.17 -1.64
N MET A 75 2.78 19.64 -0.44
CA MET A 75 3.01 21.07 -0.20
C MET A 75 4.12 21.64 -1.10
N ALA A 76 5.13 20.85 -1.45
CA ALA A 76 6.18 21.27 -2.39
C ALA A 76 5.64 21.55 -3.81
N TYR A 77 4.54 20.90 -4.20
CA TYR A 77 3.87 21.08 -5.49
C TYR A 77 2.63 21.98 -5.41
N MET A 78 2.34 22.57 -4.24
CA MET A 78 1.08 23.31 -4.02
C MET A 78 0.91 24.50 -4.97
N GLY A 79 2.00 25.13 -5.40
CA GLY A 79 1.98 26.20 -6.41
C GLY A 79 1.47 25.70 -7.76
N ILE A 80 2.02 24.58 -8.27
CA ILE A 80 1.62 23.97 -9.54
C ILE A 80 0.17 23.48 -9.47
N LEU A 81 -0.23 22.90 -8.34
CA LEU A 81 -1.61 22.47 -8.07
C LEU A 81 -2.58 23.64 -8.09
N ARG A 82 -2.19 24.82 -7.61
CA ARG A 82 -3.03 26.02 -7.61
C ARG A 82 -3.21 26.58 -9.02
N ASP A 83 -2.14 26.58 -9.81
CA ASP A 83 -2.18 27.12 -11.18
C ASP A 83 -2.96 26.21 -12.14
N ASN A 84 -2.96 24.90 -11.90
CA ASN A 84 -3.66 23.90 -12.72
C ASN A 84 -4.94 23.37 -12.06
N TRP A 85 -5.47 24.07 -11.05
CA TRP A 85 -6.62 23.59 -10.26
C TRP A 85 -7.85 23.27 -11.12
N PHE A 86 -8.08 24.05 -12.18
CA PHE A 86 -9.19 23.84 -13.11
C PHE A 86 -8.96 22.66 -14.08
N GLU A 87 -7.72 22.30 -14.40
CA GLU A 87 -7.42 21.15 -15.28
C GLU A 87 -7.48 19.81 -14.54
N ILE A 88 -7.25 19.81 -13.22
CA ILE A 88 -7.26 18.59 -12.40
C ILE A 88 -8.66 18.33 -11.82
N GLY A 89 -9.47 19.37 -11.62
CA GLY A 89 -10.81 19.30 -11.02
C GLY A 89 -11.96 19.01 -11.98
N ILE A 90 -11.69 18.87 -13.28
CA ILE A 90 -12.65 18.55 -14.36
C ILE A 90 -12.19 17.25 -15.02
#